data_AF-A0A522CS60-F1
#
_entry.id   AF-A0A522CS60-F1
#
_cell.length_a   1.000
_cell.length_b   1.000
_cell.length_c   1.000
_cell.angle_alpha   90.00
_cell.angle_beta   90.00
_cell.angle_gamma   90.00
#
_symmetry.space_group_name_H-M   'P 1'
#
loop_
_entity.id
_entity.type
_entity.pdbx_description
1 polymer ?
#
loop_
_entity_poly.entity_id
_entity_poly.type
_entity_poly.pdbx_seq_one_letter_code
_entity_poly.pdbx_strand_id
1 'polypeptide(L)'
;MRRTAVCAVLCAVILTGANVYSTDKTFSVLDASKVSRYSEDRVCYQRIDKNVSPFIENSRETLLVIRKSKIYFIVDGYDVSTEVDRKRAVNVIENRYVPNEDLWINKINGKPDFIRILDRRQIKLENSNEEFVTTNFGPFFKTARDRLLKRHIEVFHQLMKNRTESELVIDVHPIMVNLTAKESENVRKTYMSAHAKTITGVVYSCEDGDGDGVTETFTVTFRDGFDWGIDSGANIIFIYNNTDKDIETLIGKLAFEAVRGSVGEEKAMIETFPGDEDIFNVIDDITPLERNQ
;
A
#
# COMPACT_ATOMS: atom_id res chain seq x y z
N MET A 1 8.42 -51.92 -27.34
CA MET A 1 8.06 -50.49 -27.59
C MET A 1 6.55 -50.44 -27.79
N ARG A 2 5.69 -49.73 -27.05
CA ARG A 2 5.82 -48.55 -26.19
C ARG A 2 4.92 -48.75 -24.96
N ARG A 3 5.49 -48.72 -23.76
CA ARG A 3 4.80 -48.53 -22.47
C ARG A 3 5.34 -47.23 -21.90
N THR A 4 4.84 -46.07 -22.36
CA THR A 4 5.22 -44.75 -21.84
C THR A 4 4.22 -43.71 -22.34
N ALA A 5 3.03 -43.62 -21.73
CA ALA A 5 2.10 -42.51 -22.03
C ALA A 5 0.98 -42.30 -20.99
N VAL A 6 1.13 -42.68 -19.72
CA VAL A 6 0.06 -42.48 -18.70
C VAL A 6 0.51 -41.76 -17.43
N CYS A 7 1.80 -41.43 -17.26
CA CYS A 7 2.27 -40.69 -16.07
C CYS A 7 2.52 -39.18 -16.27
N ALA A 8 2.14 -38.58 -17.40
CA ALA A 8 2.47 -37.18 -17.70
C ALA A 8 1.36 -36.16 -17.38
N VAL A 9 0.17 -36.59 -16.94
CA VAL A 9 -0.98 -35.68 -16.70
C VAL A 9 -1.21 -35.40 -15.21
N LEU A 10 -0.52 -36.10 -14.29
CA LEU A 10 -0.70 -35.91 -12.84
C LEU A 10 0.30 -34.94 -12.18
N CYS A 11 1.28 -34.41 -12.92
CA CYS A 11 2.28 -33.48 -12.37
C CYS A 11 2.02 -32.00 -12.73
N ALA A 12 0.92 -31.67 -13.39
CA ALA A 12 0.63 -30.31 -13.84
C ALA A 12 -0.25 -29.46 -12.90
N VAL A 13 -0.52 -29.94 -11.67
CA VAL A 13 -1.43 -29.25 -10.71
C VAL A 13 -0.70 -28.71 -9.46
N ILE A 14 0.64 -28.77 -9.38
CA ILE A 14 1.39 -28.33 -8.19
C ILE A 14 2.17 -27.01 -8.41
N LEU A 15 1.71 -26.12 -9.29
CA LEU A 15 2.39 -24.84 -9.57
C LEU A 15 1.49 -23.60 -9.54
N THR A 16 0.47 -23.56 -8.68
CA THR A 16 -0.25 -22.31 -8.37
C THR A 16 0.19 -21.69 -7.04
N GLY A 17 1.45 -21.90 -6.64
CA GLY A 17 1.99 -21.47 -5.35
C GLY A 17 3.37 -20.82 -5.44
N ALA A 18 3.64 -20.03 -6.49
CA ALA A 18 4.85 -19.22 -6.57
C ALA A 18 4.64 -18.01 -7.48
N ASN A 19 4.02 -16.97 -6.92
CA ASN A 19 4.35 -15.60 -7.28
C ASN A 19 4.66 -14.88 -5.96
N VAL A 20 5.71 -15.36 -5.29
CA VAL A 20 6.41 -14.62 -4.24
C VAL A 20 7.60 -13.98 -4.94
N TYR A 21 7.30 -12.94 -5.70
CA TYR A 21 8.29 -11.98 -6.14
C TYR A 21 7.95 -10.70 -5.41
N SER A 22 8.91 -10.14 -4.68
CA SER A 22 8.95 -8.70 -4.39
C SER A 22 8.95 -8.00 -5.75
N THR A 23 7.74 -7.74 -6.26
CA THR A 23 7.54 -7.11 -7.56
C THR A 23 7.86 -5.65 -7.40
N ASP A 24 8.80 -5.14 -8.19
CA ASP A 24 8.74 -3.77 -8.70
C ASP A 24 7.32 -3.57 -9.22
N LYS A 25 6.46 -2.95 -8.40
CA LYS A 25 5.06 -2.74 -8.76
C LYS A 25 5.10 -1.75 -9.92
N THR A 26 4.83 -2.22 -11.14
CA THR A 26 4.63 -1.32 -12.28
C THR A 26 3.34 -0.55 -12.00
N PHE A 27 3.48 0.75 -11.78
CA PHE A 27 2.34 1.64 -11.55
C PHE A 27 2.46 2.89 -12.43
N SER A 28 1.31 3.44 -12.78
CA SER A 28 1.18 4.72 -13.44
C SER A 28 0.55 5.73 -12.50
N VAL A 29 1.02 6.98 -12.61
CA VAL A 29 0.49 8.09 -11.83
C VAL A 29 -0.96 8.35 -12.25
N LEU A 30 -1.83 8.56 -11.26
CA LEU A 30 -3.25 8.74 -11.43
C LEU A 30 -3.54 9.98 -12.29
N ASP A 31 -4.28 9.79 -13.38
CA ASP A 31 -4.67 10.84 -14.32
C ASP A 31 -6.18 10.87 -14.48
N ALA A 32 -6.79 11.99 -14.07
CA ALA A 32 -8.23 12.23 -14.18
C ALA A 32 -8.78 12.11 -15.62
N SER A 33 -7.95 12.34 -16.63
CA SER A 33 -8.32 12.34 -18.05
C SER A 33 -8.42 10.92 -18.61
N LYS A 34 -7.67 9.98 -18.02
CA LYS A 34 -7.54 8.58 -18.47
C LYS A 34 -8.46 7.62 -17.73
N VAL A 35 -9.24 8.12 -16.77
CA VAL A 35 -10.17 7.30 -15.99
C VAL A 35 -11.17 6.58 -16.91
N SER A 36 -11.17 5.25 -16.81
CA SER A 36 -12.03 4.31 -17.54
C SER A 36 -13.53 4.63 -17.36
N ARG A 37 -13.98 4.74 -16.11
CA ARG A 37 -15.39 4.97 -15.74
C ARG A 37 -15.56 6.16 -14.82
N TYR A 38 -16.19 7.21 -15.31
CA TYR A 38 -16.52 8.42 -14.54
C TYR A 38 -18.00 8.50 -14.14
N SER A 39 -18.84 7.57 -14.58
CA SER A 39 -20.27 7.54 -14.22
C SER A 39 -20.53 6.99 -12.82
N GLU A 40 -19.58 6.24 -12.27
CA GLU A 40 -19.67 5.60 -10.96
C GLU A 40 -19.03 6.46 -9.89
N ASP A 41 -19.65 6.50 -8.70
CA ASP A 41 -19.07 7.23 -7.58
C ASP A 41 -17.86 6.48 -7.02
N ARG A 42 -16.78 7.20 -6.78
CA ARG A 42 -15.52 6.61 -6.31
C ARG A 42 -14.67 7.58 -5.54
N VAL A 43 -13.85 7.06 -4.65
CA VAL A 43 -12.74 7.78 -4.05
C VAL A 43 -11.49 6.92 -4.22
N CYS A 44 -10.44 7.51 -4.77
CA CYS A 44 -9.13 6.89 -4.89
C CYS A 44 -8.07 7.81 -4.28
N TYR A 45 -7.06 7.22 -3.66
CA TYR A 45 -5.94 7.93 -3.09
C TYR A 45 -4.63 7.28 -3.52
N GLN A 46 -3.70 8.10 -4.03
CA GLN A 46 -2.38 7.66 -4.46
C GLN A 46 -1.33 8.55 -3.80
N ARG A 47 -0.34 7.95 -3.15
CA ARG A 47 0.85 8.61 -2.62
C ARG A 47 2.08 7.83 -3.08
N ILE A 48 3.00 8.53 -3.72
CA ILE A 48 4.26 7.97 -4.22
C ILE A 48 5.36 8.88 -3.72
N ASP A 49 6.38 8.32 -3.07
CA ASP A 49 7.57 9.05 -2.66
C ASP A 49 8.81 8.67 -3.49
N LYS A 50 9.59 9.67 -3.92
CA LYS A 50 10.58 9.73 -5.01
C LYS A 50 11.68 8.66 -5.03
N ASN A 51 11.89 7.88 -3.98
CA ASN A 51 13.01 6.94 -3.89
C ASN A 51 12.79 5.60 -4.65
N VAL A 52 11.90 5.56 -5.64
CA VAL A 52 11.46 4.32 -6.32
C VAL A 52 12.23 4.00 -7.60
N SER A 53 12.47 5.00 -8.44
CA SER A 53 13.03 4.77 -9.78
C SER A 53 13.53 6.07 -10.40
N PRO A 54 14.67 6.06 -11.12
CA PRO A 54 15.11 7.22 -11.91
C PRO A 54 14.14 7.58 -13.05
N PHE A 55 13.13 6.74 -13.32
CA PHE A 55 12.13 6.95 -14.37
C PHE A 55 10.75 7.40 -13.83
N ILE A 56 10.50 7.28 -12.52
CA ILE A 56 9.29 7.77 -11.84
C ILE A 56 9.74 8.91 -10.94
N GLU A 57 9.84 10.09 -11.54
CA GLU A 57 10.73 11.12 -11.03
C GLU A 57 10.11 12.09 -10.01
N ASN A 58 8.84 11.96 -9.62
CA ASN A 58 8.22 12.89 -8.67
C ASN A 58 7.51 12.23 -7.47
N SER A 59 7.79 12.77 -6.27
CA SER A 59 6.99 12.54 -5.06
C SER A 59 5.66 13.26 -5.25
N ARG A 60 4.55 12.54 -5.19
CA ARG A 60 3.23 13.14 -5.38
C ARG A 60 2.18 12.46 -4.53
N GLU A 61 1.28 13.27 -3.98
CA GLU A 61 0.07 12.83 -3.30
C GLU A 61 -1.15 13.27 -4.12
N THR A 62 -2.10 12.38 -4.36
CA THR A 62 -3.23 12.60 -5.26
C THR A 62 -4.50 12.00 -4.68
N LEU A 63 -5.54 12.82 -4.63
CA LEU A 63 -6.89 12.43 -4.25
C LEU A 63 -7.82 12.60 -5.45
N LEU A 64 -8.44 11.50 -5.88
CA LEU A 64 -9.47 11.48 -6.90
C LEU A 64 -10.82 11.19 -6.25
N VAL A 65 -11.79 12.06 -6.47
CA VAL A 65 -13.19 11.82 -6.10
C VAL A 65 -14.05 11.90 -7.35
N ILE A 66 -14.82 10.86 -7.62
CA ILE A 66 -15.84 10.84 -8.65
C ILE A 66 -17.19 10.85 -7.95
N ARG A 67 -18.03 11.84 -8.23
CA ARG A 67 -19.38 11.92 -7.68
C ARG A 67 -20.33 12.51 -8.72
N LYS A 68 -21.40 11.78 -9.03
CA LYS A 68 -22.43 12.23 -10.00
C LYS A 68 -21.82 12.67 -11.34
N SER A 69 -20.90 11.87 -11.88
CA SER A 69 -20.18 12.16 -13.14
C SER A 69 -19.28 13.40 -13.14
N LYS A 70 -19.02 13.98 -11.96
CA LYS A 70 -17.99 15.00 -11.75
C LYS A 70 -16.76 14.37 -11.13
N ILE A 71 -15.61 14.71 -11.68
CA ILE A 71 -14.30 14.26 -11.21
C ILE A 71 -13.65 15.45 -10.51
N TYR A 72 -13.29 15.27 -9.26
CA TYR A 72 -12.51 16.19 -8.46
C TYR A 72 -11.13 15.57 -8.27
N PHE A 73 -10.11 16.22 -8.81
CA PHE A 73 -8.75 15.71 -8.83
C PHE A 73 -7.85 16.73 -8.15
N ILE A 74 -7.36 16.37 -6.96
CA ILE A 74 -6.57 17.24 -6.09
C ILE A 74 -5.21 16.62 -5.91
N VAL A 75 -4.17 17.43 -5.96
CA VAL A 75 -2.78 16.97 -5.95
C VAL A 75 -1.96 17.87 -5.03
N ASP A 76 -0.99 17.26 -4.36
CA ASP A 76 0.11 17.89 -3.64
C ASP A 76 1.43 17.34 -4.21
N GLY A 77 2.39 18.23 -4.50
CA GLY A 77 3.60 17.92 -5.26
C GLY A 77 3.34 17.88 -6.77
N TYR A 78 2.42 18.71 -7.30
CA TYR A 78 2.18 18.80 -8.73
C TYR A 78 3.22 19.71 -9.40
N ASP A 79 4.00 19.13 -10.31
CA ASP A 79 4.86 19.90 -11.20
C ASP A 79 4.32 19.92 -12.63
N VAL A 80 4.47 21.07 -13.29
CA VAL A 80 4.13 21.21 -14.70
C VAL A 80 5.26 20.60 -15.54
N SER A 81 4.95 19.57 -16.32
CA SER A 81 5.95 18.82 -17.10
C SER A 81 6.83 19.70 -17.98
N THR A 82 6.26 20.74 -18.61
CA THR A 82 7.00 21.66 -19.48
C THR A 82 8.04 22.48 -18.72
N GLU A 83 7.79 22.82 -17.45
CA GLU A 83 8.75 23.58 -16.64
C GLU A 83 9.93 22.70 -16.23
N VAL A 84 9.64 21.44 -15.91
CA VAL A 84 10.64 20.43 -15.58
C VAL A 84 11.51 20.10 -16.78
N ASP A 85 10.90 19.91 -17.96
CA ASP A 85 11.63 19.70 -19.21
C ASP A 85 12.51 20.89 -19.56
N ARG A 86 12.02 22.12 -19.34
CA ARG A 86 12.82 23.34 -19.53
C ARG A 86 14.01 23.37 -18.57
N LYS A 87 13.81 23.08 -17.28
CA LYS A 87 14.91 23.02 -16.30
C LYS A 87 15.92 21.93 -16.66
N ARG A 88 15.45 20.76 -17.06
CA ARG A 88 16.28 19.66 -17.56
C ARG A 88 17.12 20.11 -18.75
N ALA A 89 16.52 20.78 -19.73
CA ALA A 89 17.22 21.31 -20.89
C ALA A 89 18.29 22.36 -20.52
N VAL A 90 17.98 23.27 -19.59
CA VAL A 90 18.94 24.26 -19.07
C VAL A 90 20.11 23.56 -18.38
N ASN A 91 19.87 22.57 -17.52
CA ASN A 91 20.93 21.87 -16.81
C ASN A 91 21.87 21.10 -17.75
N VAL A 92 21.31 20.51 -18.81
CA VAL A 92 22.09 19.86 -19.88
C VAL A 92 22.97 20.89 -20.62
N ILE A 93 22.42 22.06 -20.94
CA ILE A 93 23.16 23.14 -21.64
C ILE A 93 24.26 23.73 -20.76
N GLU A 94 23.98 23.95 -19.47
CA GLU A 94 24.94 24.52 -18.51
C GLU A 94 26.01 23.52 -18.07
N ASN A 95 25.95 22.27 -18.56
CA ASN A 95 26.85 21.17 -18.19
C ASN A 95 26.95 20.96 -16.66
N ARG A 96 25.91 21.37 -15.93
CA ARG A 96 25.71 21.11 -14.51
C ARG A 96 25.11 19.72 -14.37
N TYR A 97 25.89 18.71 -14.67
CA TYR A 97 25.58 17.37 -14.20
C TYR A 97 25.91 17.31 -12.71
N VAL A 98 24.99 17.82 -11.88
CA VAL A 98 24.99 17.51 -10.45
C VAL A 98 24.15 16.23 -10.31
N PRO A 99 24.74 15.09 -9.90
CA PRO A 99 24.05 13.79 -9.86
C PRO A 99 22.76 13.76 -9.01
N ASN A 100 22.49 14.80 -8.22
CA ASN A 100 21.35 14.92 -7.31
C ASN A 100 20.59 16.25 -7.45
N GLU A 101 20.65 16.93 -8.60
CA GLU A 101 19.88 18.18 -8.74
C GLU A 101 18.38 17.89 -8.83
N ASP A 102 17.61 18.52 -7.95
CA ASP A 102 16.18 18.36 -7.89
C ASP A 102 15.50 19.19 -8.99
N LEU A 103 15.15 18.53 -10.10
CA LEU A 103 14.45 19.17 -11.22
C LEU A 103 13.01 19.58 -10.87
N TRP A 104 12.45 18.97 -9.82
CA TRP A 104 11.07 19.12 -9.37
C TRP A 104 10.98 20.22 -8.32
N ILE A 105 10.08 21.17 -8.56
CA ILE A 105 9.95 22.39 -7.75
C ILE A 105 9.11 22.09 -6.52
N ASN A 106 8.00 21.40 -6.74
CA ASN A 106 7.03 21.14 -5.70
C ASN A 106 7.35 19.81 -5.02
N LYS A 107 7.11 19.78 -3.71
CA LYS A 107 7.32 18.62 -2.85
C LYS A 107 6.06 18.40 -2.05
N ILE A 108 5.81 17.15 -1.70
CA ILE A 108 4.71 16.82 -0.79
C ILE A 108 4.97 17.49 0.54
N ASN A 109 4.10 18.43 0.90
CA ASN A 109 4.21 19.22 2.12
C ASN A 109 2.90 19.25 2.93
N GLY A 110 1.91 18.45 2.51
CA GLY A 110 0.57 18.39 3.10
C GLY A 110 -0.36 19.51 2.64
N LYS A 111 0.07 20.35 1.68
CA LYS A 111 -0.70 21.47 1.13
C LYS A 111 -0.90 21.25 -0.37
N PRO A 112 -2.13 20.99 -0.81
CA PRO A 112 -2.37 20.74 -2.23
C PRO A 112 -2.09 21.99 -3.06
N ASP A 113 -1.35 21.79 -4.16
CA ASP A 113 -0.90 22.82 -5.07
C ASP A 113 -1.67 22.83 -6.40
N PHE A 114 -2.41 21.76 -6.69
CA PHE A 114 -3.17 21.64 -7.93
C PHE A 114 -4.56 21.05 -7.75
N ILE A 115 -5.53 21.63 -8.46
CA ILE A 115 -6.91 21.18 -8.55
C ILE A 115 -7.35 21.13 -10.01
N ARG A 116 -8.02 20.04 -10.38
CA ARG A 116 -8.77 19.92 -11.63
C ARG A 116 -10.16 19.36 -11.35
N ILE A 117 -11.19 20.07 -11.79
CA ILE A 117 -12.57 19.61 -11.74
C ILE A 117 -13.05 19.38 -13.17
N LEU A 118 -13.46 18.15 -13.46
CA LEU A 118 -14.05 17.78 -14.74
C LEU A 118 -15.52 17.42 -14.55
N ASP A 119 -16.39 17.95 -15.41
CA ASP A 119 -17.78 17.52 -15.52
C ASP A 119 -17.94 16.78 -16.85
N ARG A 120 -18.19 15.47 -16.81
CA ARG A 120 -18.24 14.62 -18.01
C ARG A 120 -17.01 14.81 -18.92
N ARG A 121 -15.81 14.81 -18.32
CA ARG A 121 -14.51 15.05 -18.97
C ARG A 121 -14.28 16.46 -19.54
N GLN A 122 -15.20 17.40 -19.34
CA GLN A 122 -14.96 18.81 -19.64
C GLN A 122 -14.36 19.51 -18.43
N ILE A 123 -13.22 20.18 -18.61
CA ILE A 123 -12.58 20.96 -17.55
C ILE A 123 -13.51 22.13 -17.19
N LYS A 124 -13.90 22.21 -15.92
CA LYS A 124 -14.71 23.31 -15.35
C LYS A 124 -13.89 24.22 -14.46
N LEU A 125 -12.89 23.67 -13.79
CA LEU A 125 -11.94 24.40 -12.98
C LEU A 125 -10.59 23.72 -13.12
N GLU A 126 -9.55 24.52 -13.31
CA GLU A 126 -8.17 24.10 -13.25
C GLU A 126 -7.37 25.23 -12.62
N ASN A 127 -6.63 24.94 -11.55
CA ASN A 127 -5.78 25.92 -10.89
C ASN A 127 -4.57 25.21 -10.29
N SER A 128 -3.39 25.81 -10.48
CA SER A 128 -2.09 25.34 -10.00
C SER A 128 -1.44 26.30 -8.99
N ASN A 129 -2.22 27.24 -8.44
CA ASN A 129 -1.75 28.15 -7.39
C ASN A 129 -1.98 27.53 -6.00
N GLU A 130 -0.89 27.23 -5.29
CA GLU A 130 -0.91 26.60 -3.95
C GLU A 130 -1.79 27.35 -2.95
N GLU A 131 -1.70 28.68 -2.87
CA GLU A 131 -2.47 29.47 -1.90
C GLU A 131 -3.97 29.33 -2.14
N PHE A 132 -4.38 29.39 -3.41
CA PHE A 132 -5.77 29.21 -3.79
C PHE A 132 -6.25 27.79 -3.49
N VAL A 133 -5.48 26.77 -3.87
CA VAL A 133 -5.88 25.36 -3.75
C VAL A 133 -5.93 24.94 -2.29
N THR A 134 -4.90 25.29 -1.52
CA THR A 134 -4.81 24.98 -0.08
C THR A 134 -5.94 25.63 0.71
N THR A 135 -6.23 26.90 0.45
CA THR A 135 -7.28 27.62 1.19
C THR A 135 -8.68 27.07 0.92
N ASN A 136 -8.99 26.75 -0.34
CA ASN A 136 -10.34 26.34 -0.73
C ASN A 136 -10.58 24.83 -0.61
N PHE A 137 -9.54 24.01 -0.83
CA PHE A 137 -9.68 22.55 -0.95
C PHE A 137 -8.79 21.76 0.03
N GLY A 138 -7.79 22.38 0.67
CA GLY A 138 -6.90 21.73 1.63
C GLY A 138 -7.62 21.00 2.78
N PRO A 139 -8.59 21.64 3.48
CA PRO A 139 -9.34 20.97 4.55
C PRO A 139 -10.11 19.74 4.07
N PHE A 140 -10.71 19.83 2.88
CA PHE A 140 -11.43 18.72 2.26
C PHE A 140 -10.47 17.58 1.89
N PHE A 141 -9.35 17.91 1.26
CA PHE A 141 -8.31 16.95 0.88
C PHE A 141 -7.85 16.11 2.07
N LYS A 142 -7.42 16.77 3.17
CA LYS A 142 -6.95 16.08 4.38
C LYS A 142 -8.04 15.22 5.02
N THR A 143 -9.25 15.77 5.17
CA THR A 143 -10.37 15.06 5.80
C THR A 143 -10.82 13.83 5.00
N ALA A 144 -10.94 13.97 3.68
CA ALA A 144 -11.37 12.88 2.80
C ALA A 144 -10.31 11.75 2.77
N ARG A 145 -9.03 12.12 2.66
CA ARG A 145 -7.90 11.19 2.74
C ARG A 145 -7.91 10.43 4.07
N ASP A 146 -7.87 11.13 5.19
CA ASP A 146 -7.75 10.50 6.51
C ASP A 146 -8.94 9.58 6.81
N ARG A 147 -10.14 9.97 6.38
CA ARG A 147 -11.35 9.15 6.55
C ARG A 147 -11.32 7.89 5.68
N LEU A 148 -10.84 8.00 4.45
CA LEU A 148 -10.66 6.86 3.55
C LEU A 148 -9.64 5.88 4.13
N LEU A 149 -8.46 6.38 4.52
CA LEU A 149 -7.40 5.55 5.08
C LEU A 149 -7.86 4.84 6.35
N LYS A 150 -8.38 5.59 7.34
CA LYS A 150 -8.85 5.00 8.61
C LYS A 150 -9.89 3.91 8.39
N ARG A 151 -10.82 4.09 7.45
CA ARG A 151 -11.84 3.09 7.15
C ARG A 151 -11.25 1.81 6.56
N HIS A 152 -10.32 1.92 5.62
CA HIS A 152 -9.68 0.75 5.01
C HIS A 152 -8.71 0.05 5.97
N ILE A 153 -8.02 0.80 6.81
CA ILE A 153 -7.17 0.27 7.89
C ILE A 153 -7.99 -0.55 8.88
N GLU A 154 -9.14 -0.03 9.32
CA GLU A 154 -10.05 -0.76 10.21
C GLU A 154 -10.51 -2.09 9.61
N VAL A 155 -10.89 -2.10 8.33
CA VAL A 155 -11.25 -3.34 7.62
C VAL A 155 -10.08 -4.31 7.57
N PHE A 156 -8.86 -3.81 7.31
CA PHE A 156 -7.68 -4.66 7.29
C PHE A 156 -7.36 -5.23 8.67
N HIS A 157 -7.49 -4.47 9.77
CA HIS A 157 -7.37 -5.01 11.13
C HIS A 157 -8.40 -6.11 11.43
N GLN A 158 -9.63 -6.00 10.91
CA GLN A 158 -10.62 -7.07 11.07
C GLN A 158 -10.17 -8.34 10.34
N LEU A 159 -9.60 -8.22 9.14
CA LEU A 159 -9.03 -9.36 8.42
C LEU A 159 -7.85 -9.97 9.18
N MET A 160 -7.01 -9.14 9.81
CA MET A 160 -5.88 -9.60 10.63
C MET A 160 -6.31 -10.27 11.93
N LYS A 161 -7.48 -9.95 12.50
CA LYS A 161 -8.02 -10.66 13.67
C LYS A 161 -8.60 -12.02 13.27
N ASN A 162 -9.26 -12.09 12.11
CA ASN A 162 -9.91 -13.30 11.61
C ASN A 162 -8.99 -14.08 10.64
N ARG A 163 -7.70 -14.25 10.99
CA ARG A 163 -6.65 -14.80 10.10
C ARG A 163 -7.04 -16.14 9.45
N THR A 164 -7.74 -16.97 10.20
CA THR A 164 -8.18 -18.31 9.77
C THR A 164 -9.18 -18.24 8.61
N GLU A 165 -10.01 -17.20 8.56
CA GLU A 165 -11.08 -17.04 7.56
C GLU A 165 -10.67 -16.09 6.42
N SER A 166 -9.72 -15.20 6.65
CA SER A 166 -9.36 -14.11 5.72
C SER A 166 -8.30 -14.46 4.67
N GLU A 167 -7.90 -15.75 4.60
CA GLU A 167 -6.79 -16.23 3.75
C GLU A 167 -5.54 -15.32 3.87
N LEU A 168 -5.25 -14.85 5.10
CA LEU A 168 -4.13 -13.94 5.35
C LEU A 168 -2.81 -14.66 5.02
N VAL A 169 -2.09 -14.15 4.03
CA VAL A 169 -0.75 -14.61 3.66
C VAL A 169 0.27 -13.64 4.21
N ILE A 170 1.26 -14.18 4.92
CA ILE A 170 2.35 -13.44 5.52
C ILE A 170 3.66 -13.92 4.89
N ASP A 171 4.49 -12.99 4.43
CA ASP A 171 5.85 -13.28 3.94
C ASP A 171 6.85 -12.50 4.80
N VAL A 172 7.82 -13.24 5.32
CA VAL A 172 8.85 -12.74 6.25
C VAL A 172 10.17 -13.37 5.86
N HIS A 173 11.13 -12.56 5.47
CA HIS A 173 12.47 -13.03 5.12
C HIS A 173 13.56 -12.01 5.52
N PRO A 174 14.78 -12.48 5.83
CA PRO A 174 15.86 -11.58 6.24
C PRO A 174 16.33 -10.72 5.06
N ILE A 175 16.56 -9.43 5.33
CA ILE A 175 17.14 -8.52 4.34
C ILE A 175 18.64 -8.77 4.27
N MET A 176 19.16 -8.99 3.06
CA MET A 176 20.59 -9.18 2.84
C MET A 176 21.30 -7.83 3.04
N VAL A 177 22.03 -7.68 4.14
CA VAL A 177 22.85 -6.49 4.41
C VAL A 177 24.16 -6.59 3.62
N ASN A 178 24.51 -5.53 2.90
CA ASN A 178 25.82 -5.42 2.25
C ASN A 178 26.92 -5.32 3.32
N LEU A 179 27.68 -6.40 3.49
CA LEU A 179 28.79 -6.53 4.45
C LEU A 179 29.89 -5.45 4.31
N THR A 180 29.93 -4.73 3.19
CA THR A 180 30.85 -3.61 2.91
C THR A 180 30.45 -2.30 3.58
N ALA A 181 29.17 -2.11 3.90
CA ALA A 181 28.71 -0.97 4.69
C ALA A 181 28.94 -1.30 6.17
N LYS A 182 29.78 -0.50 6.85
CA LYS A 182 29.97 -0.57 8.31
C LYS A 182 28.69 -0.08 9.02
N GLU A 183 27.57 -0.77 8.84
CA GLU A 183 26.42 -0.58 9.72
C GLU A 183 26.77 -1.22 11.07
N SER A 184 26.89 -0.37 12.08
CA SER A 184 27.47 -0.65 13.38
C SER A 184 26.57 -1.47 14.32
N GLU A 185 25.52 -2.11 13.82
CA GLU A 185 24.59 -2.88 14.65
C GLU A 185 24.24 -4.19 13.95
N ASN A 186 24.56 -5.32 14.59
CA ASN A 186 24.23 -6.69 14.17
C ASN A 186 22.72 -7.00 14.23
N VAL A 187 21.84 -6.02 14.04
CA VAL A 187 20.40 -6.25 14.03
C VAL A 187 20.03 -6.79 12.65
N ARG A 188 19.65 -8.06 12.59
CA ARG A 188 19.12 -8.67 11.37
C ARG A 188 17.78 -8.02 11.03
N LYS A 189 17.79 -7.06 10.11
CA LYS A 189 16.59 -6.45 9.54
C LYS A 189 15.78 -7.51 8.79
N THR A 190 14.47 -7.50 8.96
CA THR A 190 13.57 -8.51 8.41
C THR A 190 12.51 -7.81 7.58
N TYR A 191 12.40 -8.20 6.32
CA TYR A 191 11.31 -7.78 5.47
C TYR A 191 10.01 -8.41 5.96
N MET A 192 8.93 -7.63 6.00
CA MET A 192 7.63 -8.09 6.45
C MET A 192 6.56 -7.62 5.48
N SER A 193 5.80 -8.56 4.91
CA SER A 193 4.61 -8.22 4.13
C SER A 193 3.43 -9.08 4.53
N ALA A 194 2.24 -8.51 4.37
CA ALA A 194 1.00 -9.21 4.62
C ALA A 194 -0.03 -8.88 3.55
N HIS A 195 -0.78 -9.91 3.15
CA HIS A 195 -1.77 -9.86 2.09
C HIS A 195 -3.06 -10.52 2.57
N ALA A 196 -4.18 -9.81 2.47
CA ALA A 196 -5.48 -10.34 2.85
C ALA A 196 -6.52 -10.05 1.77
N LYS A 197 -7.52 -10.92 1.68
CA LYS A 197 -8.63 -10.76 0.73
C LYS A 197 -9.96 -10.81 1.47
N THR A 198 -10.82 -9.84 1.18
CA THR A 198 -12.20 -9.84 1.67
C THR A 198 -13.07 -10.81 0.85
N ILE A 199 -14.19 -11.24 1.41
CA ILE A 199 -15.23 -12.01 0.71
C ILE A 199 -15.70 -11.28 -0.57
N THR A 200 -15.75 -9.95 -0.53
CA THR A 200 -16.13 -9.12 -1.68
C THR A 200 -15.09 -9.07 -2.80
N GLY A 201 -13.88 -9.60 -2.57
CA GLY A 201 -12.80 -9.62 -3.55
C GLY A 201 -11.88 -8.39 -3.51
N VAL A 202 -12.04 -7.49 -2.54
CA VAL A 202 -11.08 -6.43 -2.24
C VAL A 202 -9.83 -7.06 -1.63
N VAL A 203 -8.67 -6.74 -2.18
CA VAL A 203 -7.35 -7.22 -1.76
C VAL A 203 -6.62 -6.08 -1.07
N TYR A 204 -6.07 -6.39 0.11
CA TYR A 204 -5.27 -5.51 0.93
C TYR A 204 -3.85 -6.05 0.99
N SER A 205 -2.87 -5.16 0.94
CA SER A 205 -1.47 -5.51 1.09
C SER A 205 -0.71 -4.40 1.81
N CYS A 206 0.11 -4.77 2.79
CA CYS A 206 1.07 -3.89 3.45
C CYS A 206 2.46 -4.51 3.40
N GLU A 207 3.47 -3.65 3.47
CA GLU A 207 4.88 -4.01 3.32
C GLU A 207 5.75 -3.03 4.11
N ASP A 208 6.63 -3.60 4.93
CA ASP A 208 7.77 -2.99 5.61
C ASP A 208 9.03 -3.46 4.87
N GLY A 209 9.57 -2.56 4.06
CA GLY A 209 10.62 -2.84 3.09
C GLY A 209 12.02 -2.82 3.67
N ASP A 210 12.28 -1.92 4.63
CA ASP A 210 13.60 -1.74 5.22
C ASP A 210 13.80 -2.53 6.54
N GLY A 211 12.72 -3.08 7.11
CA GLY A 211 12.73 -3.95 8.27
C GLY A 211 12.92 -3.20 9.59
N ASP A 212 12.55 -1.91 9.67
CA ASP A 212 12.54 -1.12 10.89
C ASP A 212 11.24 -1.26 11.72
N GLY A 213 10.26 -2.03 11.22
CA GLY A 213 8.95 -2.23 11.84
C GLY A 213 7.90 -1.20 11.41
N VAL A 214 8.22 -0.31 10.46
CA VAL A 214 7.34 0.70 9.92
C VAL A 214 6.90 0.32 8.51
N THR A 215 5.59 0.27 8.30
CA THR A 215 4.99 0.04 6.98
C THR A 215 5.11 1.30 6.13
N GLU A 216 5.87 1.22 5.04
CA GLU A 216 5.99 2.33 4.07
C GLU A 216 5.10 2.11 2.84
N THR A 217 4.68 0.88 2.59
CA THR A 217 3.83 0.53 1.44
C THR A 217 2.50 -0.06 1.89
N PHE A 218 1.40 0.54 1.42
CA PHE A 218 0.04 0.06 1.70
C PHE A 218 -0.84 0.20 0.47
N THR A 219 -1.47 -0.89 0.04
CA THR A 219 -2.27 -0.93 -1.18
C THR A 219 -3.61 -1.60 -0.96
N VAL A 220 -4.64 -1.06 -1.59
CA VAL A 220 -6.01 -1.59 -1.59
C VAL A 220 -6.52 -1.61 -3.02
N THR A 221 -6.87 -2.80 -3.49
CA THR A 221 -7.31 -3.04 -4.87
C THR A 221 -8.65 -3.76 -4.88
N PHE A 222 -9.56 -3.29 -5.72
CA PHE A 222 -10.81 -3.97 -6.02
C PHE A 222 -10.93 -4.25 -7.51
N ARG A 223 -11.08 -5.52 -7.88
CA ARG A 223 -11.08 -5.97 -9.29
C ARG A 223 -12.44 -5.76 -9.95
N ASP A 224 -12.89 -4.51 -10.03
CA ASP A 224 -14.15 -4.12 -10.66
C ASP A 224 -13.99 -3.62 -12.10
N GLY A 225 -12.76 -3.51 -12.60
CA GLY A 225 -12.45 -2.94 -13.92
C GLY A 225 -12.33 -1.41 -13.93
N PHE A 226 -12.18 -0.76 -12.77
CA PHE A 226 -11.83 0.66 -12.70
C PHE A 226 -10.32 0.82 -12.74
N ASP A 227 -9.84 1.52 -13.76
CA ASP A 227 -8.45 1.90 -13.98
C ASP A 227 -8.35 3.33 -14.56
N TRP A 228 -7.12 3.82 -14.67
CA TRP A 228 -6.76 5.07 -15.35
C TRP A 228 -5.67 4.86 -16.41
N GLY A 229 -5.63 3.67 -17.01
CA GLY A 229 -4.64 3.28 -18.01
C GLY A 229 -3.92 1.96 -17.70
N ILE A 230 -3.00 1.61 -18.60
CA ILE A 230 -2.13 0.44 -18.46
C ILE A 230 -1.29 0.62 -17.20
N ASP A 231 -1.17 -0.46 -16.42
CA ASP A 231 -0.44 -0.47 -15.15
C ASP A 231 -0.92 0.60 -14.16
N SER A 232 -2.23 0.83 -14.02
CA SER A 232 -2.77 1.78 -13.03
C SER A 232 -2.34 1.44 -11.58
N GLY A 233 -1.95 0.19 -11.30
CA GLY A 233 -1.67 -0.26 -9.94
C GLY A 233 -2.95 -0.42 -9.12
N ALA A 234 -2.84 -0.23 -7.81
CA ALA A 234 -3.97 -0.39 -6.89
C ALA A 234 -4.99 0.74 -7.05
N ASN A 235 -6.26 0.39 -7.19
CA ASN A 235 -7.28 1.30 -7.69
C ASN A 235 -8.18 1.95 -6.63
N ILE A 236 -7.90 1.74 -5.34
CA ILE A 236 -8.56 2.43 -4.23
C ILE A 236 -7.53 3.23 -3.42
N ILE A 237 -6.55 2.55 -2.82
CA ILE A 237 -5.44 3.17 -2.10
C ILE A 237 -4.15 2.62 -2.66
N PHE A 238 -3.21 3.50 -2.99
CA PHE A 238 -1.86 3.14 -3.37
C PHE A 238 -0.88 4.07 -2.64
N ILE A 239 -0.27 3.58 -1.58
CA ILE A 239 0.81 4.26 -0.86
C ILE A 239 2.08 3.46 -1.12
N TYR A 240 3.11 4.13 -1.61
CA TYR A 240 4.37 3.51 -1.93
C TYR A 240 5.54 4.31 -1.35
N ASN A 241 6.38 3.63 -0.56
CA ASN A 241 7.59 4.16 0.07
C ASN A 241 7.38 5.43 0.91
N ASN A 242 6.29 5.46 1.69
CA ASN A 242 5.89 6.62 2.48
C ASN A 242 6.96 7.06 3.49
N THR A 243 7.34 8.33 3.44
CA THR A 243 8.22 8.95 4.46
C THR A 243 7.50 9.99 5.34
N ASP A 244 6.21 10.21 5.11
CA ASP A 244 5.43 11.21 5.84
C ASP A 244 4.94 10.68 7.19
N LYS A 245 5.17 11.48 8.24
CA LYS A 245 4.84 11.12 9.62
C LYS A 245 3.35 11.08 9.92
N ASP A 246 2.53 11.94 9.29
CA ASP A 246 1.07 11.89 9.47
C ASP A 246 0.52 10.56 8.93
N ILE A 247 0.99 10.12 7.75
CA ILE A 247 0.58 8.84 7.16
C ILE A 247 1.18 7.66 7.91
N GLU A 248 2.43 7.75 8.37
CA GLU A 248 3.09 6.74 9.21
C GLU A 248 2.28 6.46 10.48
N THR A 249 1.69 7.49 11.11
CA THR A 249 0.84 7.27 12.29
C THR A 249 -0.41 6.43 12.00
N LEU A 250 -0.84 6.35 10.74
CA LEU A 250 -2.01 5.59 10.31
C LEU A 250 -1.65 4.17 9.89
N ILE A 251 -0.63 4.01 9.03
CA ILE A 251 -0.29 2.72 8.42
C ILE A 251 0.94 2.04 9.03
N GLY A 252 1.77 2.77 9.78
CA GLY A 252 3.13 2.35 10.11
C GLY A 252 3.20 1.02 10.87
N LYS A 253 2.20 0.66 11.67
CA LYS A 253 2.21 -0.60 12.43
C LYS A 253 1.60 -1.80 11.70
N LEU A 254 1.05 -1.62 10.50
CA LEU A 254 0.21 -2.66 9.86
C LEU A 254 0.98 -3.95 9.55
N ALA A 255 2.13 -3.85 8.88
CA ALA A 255 2.97 -5.01 8.56
C ALA A 255 3.46 -5.69 9.85
N PHE A 256 3.92 -4.90 10.82
CA PHE A 256 4.36 -5.42 12.11
C PHE A 256 3.26 -6.20 12.84
N GLU A 257 2.08 -5.61 12.99
CA GLU A 257 0.93 -6.21 13.68
C GLU A 257 0.38 -7.44 12.92
N ALA A 258 0.43 -7.44 11.58
CA ALA A 258 0.04 -8.59 10.79
C ALA A 258 0.88 -9.82 11.14
N VAL A 259 2.20 -9.64 11.31
CA VAL A 259 3.11 -10.75 11.63
C VAL A 259 3.11 -11.09 13.11
N ARG A 260 3.21 -10.08 13.99
CA ARG A 260 3.48 -10.26 15.43
C ARG A 260 2.23 -10.26 16.30
N GLY A 261 1.09 -9.85 15.74
CA GLY A 261 -0.11 -9.57 16.52
C GLY A 261 -0.14 -8.13 16.99
N SER A 262 -1.36 -7.64 17.19
CA SER A 262 -1.62 -6.31 17.76
C SER A 262 -1.63 -6.38 19.30
N VAL A 263 -1.36 -5.24 19.94
CA VAL A 263 -1.48 -5.10 21.42
C VAL A 263 -2.89 -5.45 21.92
N GLY A 264 -3.91 -5.25 21.08
CA GLY A 264 -5.28 -5.64 21.41
C GLY A 264 -5.48 -7.16 21.43
N GLU A 265 -4.86 -7.87 20.49
CA GLU A 265 -4.87 -9.34 20.46
C GLU A 265 -4.08 -9.92 21.65
N GLU A 266 -2.93 -9.33 21.98
CA GLU A 266 -2.13 -9.73 23.14
C GLU A 266 -2.94 -9.67 24.44
N LYS A 267 -3.65 -8.56 24.68
CA LYS A 267 -4.52 -8.41 25.85
C LYS A 267 -5.64 -9.44 25.88
N ALA A 268 -6.30 -9.66 24.73
CA ALA A 268 -7.36 -10.65 24.64
C ALA A 268 -6.84 -12.07 24.94
N MET A 269 -5.64 -12.41 24.47
CA MET A 269 -5.01 -13.72 24.74
C MET A 269 -4.63 -13.92 26.20
N ILE A 270 -4.20 -12.86 26.89
CA ILE A 270 -3.95 -12.91 28.34
C ILE A 270 -5.27 -13.10 29.11
N GLU A 271 -6.33 -12.41 28.73
CA GLU A 271 -7.64 -12.51 29.38
C GLU A 271 -8.31 -13.88 29.18
N THR A 272 -8.11 -14.50 28.01
CA THR A 272 -8.66 -15.83 27.69
C THR A 272 -7.70 -16.97 27.99
N PHE A 273 -6.53 -16.69 28.60
CA PHE A 273 -5.56 -17.74 28.88
C PHE A 273 -6.14 -18.71 29.92
N PRO A 274 -6.09 -20.03 29.68
CA PRO A 274 -6.69 -21.01 30.58
C PRO A 274 -6.02 -20.97 31.96
N GLY A 275 -6.83 -21.07 33.02
CA GLY A 275 -6.33 -21.18 34.38
C GLY A 275 -5.86 -22.61 34.69
N ASP A 276 -5.20 -22.77 35.85
CA ASP A 276 -4.69 -24.07 36.30
C ASP A 276 -5.79 -25.15 36.34
N GLU A 277 -6.99 -24.80 36.79
CA GLU A 277 -8.14 -25.72 36.87
C GLU A 277 -8.61 -26.21 35.49
N ASP A 278 -8.67 -25.33 34.49
CA ASP A 278 -9.02 -25.71 33.12
C ASP A 278 -8.01 -26.70 32.55
N ILE A 279 -6.72 -26.48 32.83
CA ILE A 279 -5.64 -27.37 32.41
C ILE A 279 -5.71 -28.71 33.15
N PHE A 280 -5.99 -28.71 34.45
CA PHE A 280 -6.13 -29.94 35.22
C PHE A 280 -7.30 -30.79 34.73
N ASN A 281 -8.45 -30.18 34.42
CA ASN A 281 -9.58 -30.88 33.82
C ASN A 281 -9.21 -31.52 32.48
N VAL A 282 -8.48 -30.81 31.62
CA VAL A 282 -7.99 -31.37 30.34
C VAL A 282 -7.03 -32.54 30.57
N ILE A 283 -6.13 -32.44 31.56
CA ILE A 283 -5.19 -33.51 31.92
C ILE A 283 -5.95 -34.76 32.40
N ASP A 284 -6.92 -34.59 33.30
CA ASP A 284 -7.72 -35.69 33.83
C ASP A 284 -8.55 -36.37 32.73
N ASP A 285 -9.09 -35.60 31.77
CA ASP A 285 -9.85 -36.12 30.63
C ASP A 285 -8.99 -36.97 29.68
N ILE A 286 -7.71 -36.62 29.47
CA ILE A 286 -6.79 -37.39 28.60
C ILE A 286 -6.08 -38.52 29.35
N THR A 287 -6.06 -38.50 30.68
CA THR A 287 -5.48 -39.55 31.54
C THR A 287 -6.50 -40.10 32.54
N PRO A 288 -7.60 -40.70 32.07
CA PRO A 288 -8.58 -41.28 32.97
C PRO A 288 -7.92 -42.42 33.75
N LEU A 289 -7.92 -42.31 35.08
CA LEU A 289 -7.48 -43.40 35.94
C LEU A 289 -8.31 -44.64 35.65
N GLU A 290 -7.65 -45.78 35.40
CA GLU A 290 -8.34 -47.06 35.23
C GLU A 290 -9.21 -47.29 36.47
N ARG A 291 -10.53 -47.33 36.27
CA ARG A 291 -11.46 -47.72 37.33
C ARG A 291 -11.20 -49.19 37.61
N ASN A 292 -10.46 -49.48 38.68
CA ASN A 292 -10.36 -50.81 39.24
C ASN A 292 -11.79 -51.33 39.48
N GLN A 293 -12.18 -52.36 38.72
CA GLN A 293 -13.35 -53.19 38.98
C GLN A 293 -13.09 -54.10 40.18
#